data_AF-A0A2V9K836-F1
#
_entry.id   AF-A0A2V9K836-F1
#
_cell.length_a   1.000
_cell.length_b   1.000
_cell.length_c   1.000
_cell.angle_alpha   90.00
_cell.angle_beta   90.00
_cell.angle_gamma   90.00
#
_symmetry.space_group_name_H-M   'P 1'
#
loop_
_entity.id
_entity.type
_entity.pdbx_description
1 polymer ?
#
loop_
_entity_poly.entity_id
_entity_poly.type
_entity_poly.pdbx_seq_one_letter_code
_entity_poly.pdbx_strand_id
1 'polypeptide(L)'
;MLTSGAIYFLLMGLNHWETRYYFFMMVIYAGLAVHATARLLELGRARGLLRHGAYTLIPVSLVLVMWSTSLAYSWKDVARFHPFGTYATETDFYHLFAPDASRLADWRFPENPYQGPGYPAALAVVTKLTGDLFISGKWISITSAALVALLTFWLCSRLFGYWTGVGAATIVMVSGEYLRFTINATTDVFFLLLCLTTLAVFTSRWLPVPWRVALAAVAASLTYLTRYNGLFLLAACLFGIVVLDLFGRRLTERLGLAAVFVGVFLLTA
;
A
#
# COMPACT_ATOMS: atom_id res chain seq x y z
N MET A 1 16.11 -3.51 -7.78
CA MET A 1 15.09 -3.08 -6.79
C MET A 1 13.86 -2.46 -7.45
N LEU A 2 13.98 -1.52 -8.39
CA LEU A 2 12.86 -1.08 -9.25
C LEU A 2 12.17 -2.26 -9.97
N THR A 3 12.93 -3.30 -10.31
CA THR A 3 12.48 -4.51 -10.97
C THR A 3 11.59 -5.42 -10.13
N SER A 4 11.84 -5.61 -8.82
CA SER A 4 10.98 -6.46 -7.96
C SER A 4 9.65 -5.79 -7.62
N GLY A 5 9.68 -4.46 -7.40
CA GLY A 5 8.46 -3.66 -7.32
C GLY A 5 7.68 -3.77 -8.63
N ALA A 6 8.29 -3.40 -9.76
CA ALA A 6 7.63 -3.48 -11.06
C ALA A 6 7.05 -4.87 -11.39
N ILE A 7 7.68 -5.96 -10.95
CA ILE A 7 7.17 -7.33 -11.16
C ILE A 7 6.01 -7.68 -10.23
N TYR A 8 6.04 -7.26 -8.95
CA TYR A 8 4.87 -7.37 -8.07
C TYR A 8 3.64 -6.66 -8.66
N PHE A 9 3.88 -5.47 -9.21
CA PHE A 9 2.84 -4.62 -9.77
C PHE A 9 2.36 -5.07 -11.16
N LEU A 10 3.23 -5.68 -11.99
CA LEU A 10 2.83 -6.36 -13.22
C LEU A 10 1.99 -7.61 -12.92
N LEU A 11 2.30 -8.36 -11.87
CA LEU A 11 1.52 -9.54 -11.47
C LEU A 11 0.18 -9.16 -10.83
N MET A 12 0.14 -8.10 -10.00
CA MET A 12 -1.11 -7.55 -9.46
C MET A 12 -2.00 -6.95 -10.55
N GLY A 13 -1.43 -6.26 -11.55
CA GLY A 13 -2.18 -5.69 -12.67
C GLY A 13 -2.79 -6.73 -13.63
N LEU A 14 -2.37 -8.00 -13.55
CA LEU A 14 -2.94 -9.10 -14.33
C LEU A 14 -4.17 -9.75 -13.68
N ASN A 15 -4.52 -9.39 -12.43
CA ASN A 15 -5.69 -9.92 -11.73
C ASN A 15 -6.82 -8.89 -11.68
N HIS A 16 -8.01 -9.31 -12.13
CA HIS A 16 -9.28 -8.56 -12.28
C HIS A 16 -9.25 -7.02 -12.21
N TRP A 17 -9.62 -6.40 -13.33
CA TRP A 17 -9.69 -4.96 -13.60
C TRP A 17 -10.84 -4.24 -12.87
N GLU A 18 -10.90 -4.34 -11.55
CA GLU A 18 -11.74 -3.41 -10.77
C GLU A 18 -10.97 -2.11 -10.53
N THR A 19 -11.68 -0.98 -10.61
CA THR A 19 -11.11 0.36 -10.42
C THR A 19 -10.38 0.52 -9.09
N ARG A 20 -10.75 -0.27 -8.05
CA ARG A 20 -10.06 -0.30 -6.76
C ARG A 20 -8.59 -0.77 -6.86
N TYR A 21 -8.16 -1.45 -7.92
CA TYR A 21 -6.75 -1.87 -8.03
C TYR A 21 -5.81 -0.73 -8.47
N TYR A 22 -6.33 0.33 -9.10
CA TYR A 22 -5.56 1.54 -9.37
C TYR A 22 -5.11 2.23 -8.07
N PHE A 23 -5.85 2.04 -6.97
CA PHE A 23 -5.48 2.50 -5.64
C PHE A 23 -4.13 1.93 -5.19
N PHE A 24 -3.89 0.63 -5.40
CA PHE A 24 -2.64 0.00 -5.00
C PHE A 24 -1.46 0.46 -5.86
N MET A 25 -1.71 0.83 -7.11
CA MET A 25 -0.70 1.37 -8.04
C MET A 25 -0.35 2.84 -7.76
N MET A 26 -1.23 3.55 -7.06
CA MET A 26 -1.14 4.99 -6.88
C MET A 26 0.17 5.45 -6.24
N VAL A 27 0.70 4.72 -5.26
CA VAL A 27 1.97 5.05 -4.58
C VAL A 27 3.14 5.09 -5.56
N ILE A 28 3.19 4.13 -6.48
CA ILE A 28 4.24 4.06 -7.49
C ILE A 28 4.04 5.10 -8.57
N TYR A 29 2.81 5.24 -9.08
CA TYR A 29 2.54 6.25 -10.09
C TYR A 29 2.82 7.65 -9.55
N ALA A 30 2.49 7.93 -8.29
CA ALA A 30 2.83 9.18 -7.63
C ALA A 30 4.37 9.37 -7.56
N GLY A 31 5.10 8.35 -7.10
CA GLY A 31 6.57 8.40 -7.03
C GLY A 31 7.24 8.60 -8.39
N LEU A 32 6.85 7.80 -9.40
CA LEU A 32 7.38 7.88 -10.75
C LEU A 32 6.99 9.17 -11.46
N ALA A 33 5.74 9.63 -11.31
CA ALA A 33 5.29 10.90 -11.88
C ALA A 33 6.12 12.06 -11.33
N VAL A 34 6.25 12.15 -10.01
CA VAL A 34 7.04 13.23 -9.39
C VAL A 34 8.52 13.12 -9.77
N HIS A 35 9.09 11.91 -9.82
CA HIS A 35 10.47 11.72 -10.26
C HIS A 35 10.66 12.15 -11.72
N ALA A 36 9.78 11.73 -12.62
CA ALA A 36 9.83 12.08 -14.04
C ALA A 36 9.68 13.59 -14.24
N THR A 37 8.73 14.22 -13.56
CA THR A 37 8.55 15.69 -13.61
C THR A 37 9.79 16.41 -13.10
N ALA A 38 10.38 15.97 -11.97
CA ALA A 38 11.60 16.56 -11.44
C ALA A 38 12.79 16.41 -12.43
N ARG A 39 12.96 15.24 -13.04
CA ARG A 39 14.01 14.99 -14.04
C ARG A 39 13.83 15.81 -15.31
N LEU A 40 12.60 15.92 -15.81
CA LEU A 40 12.28 16.76 -16.97
C LEU A 40 12.59 18.23 -16.69
N LEU A 41 12.28 18.71 -15.48
CA LEU A 41 12.63 20.06 -15.04
C LEU A 41 14.15 20.25 -14.94
N GLU A 42 14.89 19.30 -14.39
CA GLU A 42 16.36 19.36 -14.35
C GLU A 42 16.96 19.42 -15.77
N LEU A 43 16.50 18.57 -16.67
CA LEU A 43 16.93 18.55 -18.08
C LEU A 43 16.58 19.86 -18.80
N GLY A 44 15.39 20.39 -18.57
CA GLY A 44 14.97 21.68 -19.12
C GLY A 44 15.82 22.85 -18.62
N ARG A 45 16.27 22.82 -17.36
CA ARG A 45 17.17 23.83 -16.78
C ARG A 45 18.57 23.70 -17.39
N ALA A 46 19.09 22.48 -17.49
CA ALA A 46 20.40 22.20 -18.05
C ALA A 46 20.52 22.63 -19.52
N ARG A 47 19.44 22.50 -20.30
CA ARG A 47 19.38 22.94 -21.71
C ARG A 47 19.04 24.42 -21.90
N GLY A 48 18.88 25.19 -20.82
CA GLY A 48 18.51 26.61 -20.88
C GLY A 48 17.07 26.88 -21.32
N LEU A 49 16.26 25.84 -21.62
CA LEU A 49 14.84 25.95 -22.00
C LEU A 49 13.99 26.57 -20.88
N LEU A 50 14.37 26.33 -19.62
CA LEU A 50 13.69 26.88 -18.44
C LEU A 50 14.25 28.25 -18.00
N ARG A 51 15.01 28.96 -18.84
CA ARG A 51 15.38 30.38 -18.58
C ARG A 51 14.19 31.33 -18.71
N HIS A 52 13.15 30.94 -19.46
CA HIS A 52 11.91 31.71 -19.56
C HIS A 52 10.89 31.22 -18.52
N GLY A 53 10.47 32.11 -17.62
CA GLY A 53 9.53 31.80 -16.52
C GLY A 53 8.19 31.18 -16.95
N ALA A 54 7.81 31.34 -18.22
CA ALA A 54 6.62 30.72 -18.80
C ALA A 54 6.68 29.18 -18.81
N TYR A 55 7.86 28.57 -19.02
CA TYR A 55 7.98 27.12 -19.12
C TYR A 55 8.11 26.42 -17.76
N THR A 56 8.51 27.14 -16.70
CA THR A 56 8.41 26.65 -15.32
C THR A 56 6.97 26.56 -14.83
N LEU A 57 6.06 27.39 -15.38
CA LEU A 57 4.67 27.42 -14.97
C LEU A 57 3.88 26.21 -15.46
N ILE A 58 4.24 25.59 -16.59
CA ILE A 58 3.48 24.47 -17.18
C ILE A 58 3.44 23.21 -16.29
N PRO A 59 4.58 22.66 -15.80
CA PRO A 59 4.53 21.49 -14.92
C PRO A 59 3.96 21.84 -13.53
N VAL A 60 4.21 23.05 -13.03
CA VAL A 60 3.64 23.51 -11.76
C VAL A 60 2.12 23.66 -11.87
N SER A 61 1.60 24.21 -12.97
CA SER A 61 0.17 24.35 -13.20
C SER A 61 -0.50 23.00 -13.40
N LEU A 62 0.14 22.05 -14.09
CA LEU A 62 -0.40 20.70 -14.25
C LEU A 62 -0.51 19.97 -12.90
N VAL A 63 0.51 20.07 -12.05
CA VAL A 63 0.47 19.55 -10.68
C VAL A 63 -0.61 20.25 -9.86
N LEU A 64 -0.73 21.58 -9.92
CA LEU A 64 -1.75 22.33 -9.20
C LEU A 64 -3.17 22.01 -9.67
N VAL A 65 -3.39 21.80 -10.97
CA VAL A 65 -4.69 21.39 -11.52
C VAL A 65 -5.04 19.98 -11.06
N MET A 66 -4.11 19.04 -11.16
CA MET A 66 -4.33 17.67 -10.65
C MET A 66 -4.61 17.67 -9.14
N TRP A 67 -3.85 18.44 -8.36
CA TRP A 67 -4.01 18.58 -6.91
C TRP A 67 -5.36 19.20 -6.56
N SER A 68 -5.74 20.31 -7.20
CA SER A 68 -6.99 21.03 -6.94
C SER A 68 -8.22 20.21 -7.31
N THR A 69 -8.17 19.49 -8.44
CA THR A 69 -9.26 18.59 -8.86
C THR A 69 -9.42 17.43 -7.88
N SER A 70 -8.32 16.79 -7.48
CA SER A 70 -8.32 15.73 -6.45
C SER A 70 -8.87 16.22 -5.10
N LEU A 71 -8.46 17.41 -4.66
CA LEU A 71 -8.93 18.02 -3.42
C LEU A 71 -10.43 18.37 -3.49
N ALA A 72 -10.90 18.89 -4.61
CA ALA A 72 -12.32 19.22 -4.82
C ALA A 72 -13.22 17.98 -4.84
N TYR A 73 -12.78 16.87 -5.42
CA TYR A 73 -13.51 15.59 -5.35
C TYR A 73 -13.56 15.07 -3.92
N SER A 74 -12.42 15.10 -3.23
CA SER A 74 -12.32 14.61 -1.85
C SER A 74 -13.16 15.43 -0.87
N TRP A 75 -13.21 16.75 -1.06
CA TRP A 75 -14.04 17.63 -0.23
C TRP A 75 -15.53 17.30 -0.36
N LYS A 76 -16.01 16.97 -1.56
CA LYS A 76 -17.41 16.57 -1.77
C LYS A 76 -17.78 15.29 -1.03
N ASP A 77 -16.85 14.34 -0.94
CA ASP A 77 -17.03 13.09 -0.21
C ASP A 77 -16.94 13.28 1.31
N VAL A 78 -15.97 14.08 1.79
CA VAL A 78 -15.81 14.37 3.23
C VAL A 78 -16.94 15.25 3.78
N ALA A 79 -17.41 16.24 3.01
CA ALA A 79 -18.47 17.15 3.44
C ALA A 79 -19.82 16.46 3.60
N ARG A 80 -20.01 15.30 2.95
CA ARG A 80 -21.10 14.38 3.28
C ARG A 80 -20.65 13.58 4.50
N PHE A 81 -20.83 14.15 5.69
CA PHE A 81 -20.67 13.39 6.93
C PHE A 81 -21.38 12.03 6.76
N HIS A 82 -20.62 10.94 6.88
CA HIS A 82 -21.09 9.55 6.70
C HIS A 82 -21.40 8.93 8.07
N PRO A 83 -22.62 9.12 8.62
CA PRO A 83 -23.05 8.50 9.87
C PRO A 83 -23.38 7.01 9.71
N PHE A 84 -23.69 6.55 8.50
CA PHE A 84 -23.93 5.15 8.15
C PHE A 84 -23.16 4.78 6.87
N GLY A 85 -22.80 3.51 6.74
CA GLY A 85 -21.98 3.04 5.62
C GLY A 85 -22.65 3.16 4.25
N THR A 86 -21.83 3.30 3.23
CA THR A 86 -22.19 3.38 1.82
C THR A 86 -22.43 2.02 1.18
N TYR A 87 -23.30 1.96 0.16
CA TYR A 87 -23.57 0.77 -0.68
C TYR A 87 -22.40 0.36 -1.61
N ALA A 88 -21.15 0.63 -1.22
CA ALA A 88 -19.95 0.28 -1.95
C ALA A 88 -19.11 -0.73 -1.15
N THR A 89 -17.90 -0.34 -0.73
CA THR A 89 -16.97 -1.20 0.01
C THR A 89 -17.45 -1.58 1.41
N GLU A 90 -18.36 -0.80 2.00
CA GLU A 90 -18.90 -1.08 3.34
C GLU A 90 -20.00 -2.16 3.31
N THR A 91 -20.53 -2.49 2.13
CA THR A 91 -21.40 -3.66 1.95
C THR A 91 -20.64 -4.94 2.36
N ASP A 92 -19.42 -5.13 1.86
CA ASP A 92 -18.56 -6.25 2.24
C ASP A 92 -18.25 -6.23 3.74
N PHE A 93 -18.11 -5.03 4.32
CA PHE A 93 -17.90 -4.88 5.77
C PHE A 93 -19.07 -5.44 6.58
N TYR A 94 -20.30 -5.05 6.27
CA TYR A 94 -21.46 -5.52 7.02
C TYR A 94 -21.78 -7.00 6.78
N HIS A 95 -21.60 -7.48 5.55
CA HIS A 95 -21.98 -8.85 5.19
C HIS A 95 -20.90 -9.89 5.50
N LEU A 96 -19.63 -9.53 5.44
CA LEU A 96 -18.53 -10.49 5.52
C LEU A 96 -17.62 -10.23 6.73
N PHE A 97 -17.07 -9.02 6.86
CA PHE A 97 -16.00 -8.77 7.83
C PHE A 97 -16.47 -8.61 9.27
N ALA A 98 -17.53 -7.83 9.50
CA ALA A 98 -18.06 -7.62 10.85
C ALA A 98 -18.61 -8.91 11.48
N PRO A 99 -19.38 -9.76 10.77
CA PRO A 99 -19.82 -11.05 11.30
C PRO A 99 -18.65 -11.98 11.66
N ASP A 100 -17.64 -12.06 10.79
CA ASP A 100 -16.47 -12.91 11.05
C ASP A 100 -15.60 -12.38 12.19
N ALA A 101 -15.52 -11.06 12.39
CA ALA A 101 -14.85 -10.49 13.55
C ALA A 101 -15.57 -10.85 14.86
N SER A 102 -16.91 -10.81 14.88
CA SER A 102 -17.70 -11.29 16.03
C SER A 102 -17.49 -12.78 16.29
N ARG A 103 -17.47 -13.61 15.24
CA ARG A 103 -17.18 -15.04 15.35
C ARG A 103 -15.80 -15.31 15.95
N LEU A 104 -14.78 -14.61 15.48
CA LEU A 104 -13.43 -14.72 16.03
C LEU A 104 -13.38 -14.29 17.51
N ALA A 105 -14.13 -13.26 17.89
CA ALA A 105 -14.26 -12.86 19.29
C ALA A 105 -14.88 -13.98 20.17
N ASP A 106 -15.79 -14.76 19.59
CA ASP A 106 -16.44 -15.93 20.21
C ASP A 106 -15.66 -17.25 20.03
N TRP A 107 -14.40 -17.20 19.58
CA TRP A 107 -13.57 -18.37 19.28
C TRP A 107 -14.17 -19.33 18.24
N ARG A 108 -14.96 -18.79 17.31
CA ARG A 108 -15.54 -19.53 16.18
C ARG A 108 -14.75 -19.23 14.90
N PHE A 109 -14.70 -20.23 14.02
CA PHE A 109 -14.08 -20.05 12.72
C PHE A 109 -14.87 -19.06 11.85
N PRO A 110 -14.17 -18.19 11.08
CA PRO A 110 -14.77 -17.35 10.05
C PRO A 110 -15.46 -18.19 8.97
N GLU A 111 -16.50 -17.66 8.33
CA GLU A 111 -17.18 -18.37 7.23
C GLU A 111 -17.06 -17.65 5.88
N ASN A 112 -16.45 -16.46 5.80
CA ASN A 112 -16.23 -15.78 4.53
C ASN A 112 -15.39 -16.64 3.58
N PRO A 113 -15.93 -17.10 2.44
CA PRO A 113 -15.20 -17.97 1.52
C PRO A 113 -14.29 -17.17 0.57
N TYR A 114 -14.41 -15.84 0.53
CA TYR A 114 -13.78 -14.99 -0.49
C TYR A 114 -12.49 -14.32 -0.02
N GLN A 115 -12.34 -14.07 1.28
CA GLN A 115 -11.20 -13.34 1.85
C GLN A 115 -10.74 -14.00 3.14
N GLY A 116 -9.45 -13.86 3.44
CA GLY A 116 -8.88 -14.49 4.62
C GLY A 116 -9.24 -13.77 5.93
N PRO A 117 -8.89 -14.38 7.07
CA PRO A 117 -9.26 -13.90 8.41
C PRO A 117 -8.44 -12.69 8.89
N GLY A 118 -7.45 -12.22 8.12
CA GLY A 118 -6.49 -11.20 8.57
C GLY A 118 -7.15 -9.88 8.99
N TYR A 119 -8.07 -9.35 8.17
CA TYR A 119 -8.82 -8.14 8.53
C TYR A 119 -9.86 -8.37 9.64
N PRO A 120 -10.72 -9.42 9.60
CA PRO A 120 -11.60 -9.75 10.72
C PRO A 120 -10.88 -9.92 12.07
N ALA A 121 -9.68 -10.53 12.08
CA ALA A 121 -8.87 -10.68 13.28
C ALA A 121 -8.38 -9.33 13.81
N ALA A 122 -7.86 -8.45 12.93
CA ALA A 122 -7.48 -7.10 13.31
C ALA A 122 -8.69 -6.31 13.85
N LEU A 123 -9.85 -6.45 13.21
CA LEU A 123 -11.10 -5.82 13.63
C LEU A 123 -11.51 -6.28 15.03
N ALA A 124 -11.54 -7.59 15.29
CA ALA A 124 -11.88 -8.16 16.59
C ALA A 124 -10.96 -7.64 17.72
N VAL A 125 -9.66 -7.47 17.44
CA VAL A 125 -8.70 -6.91 18.40
C VAL A 125 -9.00 -5.44 18.68
N VAL A 126 -9.19 -4.62 17.65
CA VAL A 126 -9.45 -3.18 17.81
C VAL A 126 -10.81 -2.93 18.47
N THR A 127 -11.81 -3.77 18.21
CA THR A 127 -13.14 -3.68 18.84
C THR A 127 -13.11 -3.89 20.35
N LYS A 128 -12.15 -4.63 20.89
CA LYS A 128 -11.96 -4.70 22.35
C LYS A 128 -11.64 -3.34 22.98
N LEU A 129 -11.11 -2.38 22.21
CA LEU A 129 -10.75 -1.04 22.67
C LEU A 129 -11.88 -0.01 22.46
N THR A 130 -12.63 -0.13 21.37
CA THR A 130 -13.66 0.85 20.98
C THR A 130 -15.08 0.46 21.41
N GLY A 131 -15.33 -0.84 21.61
CA GLY A 131 -16.66 -1.39 21.89
C GLY A 131 -17.59 -1.48 20.67
N ASP A 132 -17.16 -1.01 19.49
CA ASP A 132 -18.00 -0.96 18.29
C ASP A 132 -17.20 -1.37 17.04
N LEU A 133 -17.73 -2.34 16.29
CA LEU A 133 -17.08 -2.91 15.10
C LEU A 133 -16.92 -1.86 13.99
N PHE A 134 -17.94 -1.05 13.74
CA PHE A 134 -17.91 -0.09 12.65
C PHE A 134 -16.92 1.05 12.93
N ILE A 135 -16.94 1.58 14.16
CA ILE A 135 -15.97 2.56 14.64
C ILE A 135 -14.55 1.97 14.57
N SER A 136 -14.37 0.70 14.95
CA SER A 136 -13.08 0.00 14.81
C SER A 136 -12.60 -0.05 13.37
N GLY A 137 -13.47 -0.40 12.43
CA GLY A 137 -13.15 -0.45 11.00
C GLY A 137 -12.68 0.91 10.48
N LYS A 138 -13.37 1.99 10.88
CA LYS A 138 -12.95 3.36 10.53
C LYS A 138 -11.60 3.73 11.13
N TRP A 139 -11.35 3.39 12.39
CA TRP A 139 -10.04 3.64 13.02
C TRP A 139 -8.91 2.87 12.34
N ILE A 140 -9.16 1.62 11.94
CA ILE A 140 -8.18 0.83 11.16
C ILE A 140 -7.90 1.52 9.84
N SER A 141 -8.91 1.98 9.09
CA SER A 141 -8.71 2.70 7.83
C SER A 141 -7.94 4.01 8.02
N ILE A 142 -8.30 4.83 9.00
CA ILE A 142 -7.66 6.13 9.28
C ILE A 142 -6.19 5.95 9.68
N THR A 143 -5.93 5.03 10.61
CA THR A 143 -4.56 4.75 11.06
C THR A 143 -3.73 4.14 9.94
N SER A 144 -4.32 3.23 9.15
CA SER A 144 -3.65 2.64 7.99
C SER A 144 -3.31 3.68 6.94
N ALA A 145 -4.22 4.62 6.66
CA ALA A 145 -3.97 5.71 5.74
C ALA A 145 -2.80 6.57 6.24
N ALA A 146 -2.81 7.03 7.49
CA ALA A 146 -1.71 7.84 8.01
C ALA A 146 -0.34 7.15 7.83
N LEU A 147 -0.28 5.84 8.09
CA LEU A 147 0.93 5.05 7.91
C LEU A 147 1.29 4.80 6.44
N VAL A 148 0.31 4.60 5.55
CA VAL A 148 0.53 4.48 4.10
C VAL A 148 1.13 5.76 3.53
N ALA A 149 0.65 6.94 3.92
CA ALA A 149 1.22 8.22 3.49
C ALA A 149 2.68 8.36 3.97
N LEU A 150 2.97 7.99 5.22
CA LEU A 150 4.32 8.01 5.78
C LEU A 150 5.26 7.03 5.07
N LEU A 151 4.82 5.78 4.85
CA LEU A 151 5.61 4.77 4.13
C LEU A 151 5.82 5.14 2.67
N THR A 152 4.83 5.78 2.04
CA THR A 152 4.96 6.34 0.68
C THR A 152 6.07 7.38 0.63
N PHE A 153 6.02 8.37 1.53
CA PHE A 153 7.08 9.37 1.65
C PHE A 153 8.44 8.67 1.83
N TRP A 154 8.56 7.79 2.83
CA TRP A 154 9.83 7.14 3.16
C TRP A 154 10.39 6.29 2.01
N LEU A 155 9.57 5.45 1.37
CA LEU A 155 9.98 4.61 0.24
C LEU A 155 10.40 5.46 -0.96
N CYS A 156 9.58 6.44 -1.35
CA CYS A 156 9.86 7.29 -2.50
C CYS A 156 11.05 8.23 -2.25
N SER A 157 11.19 8.79 -1.04
CA SER A 157 12.36 9.59 -0.66
C SER A 157 13.65 8.80 -0.78
N ARG A 158 13.61 7.52 -0.40
CA ARG A 158 14.77 6.63 -0.46
C ARG A 158 15.11 6.18 -1.88
N LEU A 159 14.10 5.99 -2.74
CA LEU A 159 14.29 5.53 -4.11
C LEU A 159 14.67 6.66 -5.07
N PHE A 160 14.09 7.83 -4.91
CA PHE A 160 14.12 8.91 -5.91
C PHE A 160 14.60 10.25 -5.36
N GLY A 161 14.82 10.36 -4.05
CA GLY A 161 15.25 11.58 -3.36
C GLY A 161 14.13 12.24 -2.56
N TYR A 162 14.53 13.03 -1.55
CA TYR A 162 13.63 13.62 -0.55
C TYR A 162 12.38 14.28 -1.15
N TRP A 163 12.57 15.20 -2.09
CA TRP A 163 11.48 15.95 -2.74
C TRP A 163 10.52 15.07 -3.52
N THR A 164 10.99 13.98 -4.11
CA THR A 164 10.12 13.00 -4.77
C THR A 164 9.22 12.30 -3.75
N GLY A 165 9.74 11.96 -2.56
CA GLY A 165 8.90 11.40 -1.51
C GLY A 165 7.85 12.37 -0.99
N VAL A 166 8.20 13.65 -0.79
CA VAL A 166 7.22 14.68 -0.39
C VAL A 166 6.10 14.79 -1.43
N GLY A 167 6.47 14.90 -2.71
CA GLY A 167 5.50 15.00 -3.80
C GLY A 167 4.63 13.74 -3.91
N ALA A 168 5.23 12.55 -3.80
CA ALA A 168 4.50 11.29 -3.90
C ALA A 168 3.46 11.14 -2.78
N ALA A 169 3.86 11.40 -1.53
CA ALA A 169 2.94 11.37 -0.41
C ALA A 169 1.82 12.42 -0.55
N THR A 170 2.16 13.62 -1.03
CA THR A 170 1.16 14.67 -1.29
C THR A 170 0.13 14.24 -2.32
N ILE A 171 0.56 13.69 -3.45
CA ILE A 171 -0.34 13.19 -4.51
C ILE A 171 -1.26 12.08 -3.97
N VAL A 172 -0.69 11.13 -3.22
CA VAL A 172 -1.46 10.07 -2.57
C VAL A 172 -2.52 10.64 -1.63
N MET A 173 -2.14 11.59 -0.76
CA MET A 173 -3.05 12.17 0.24
C MET A 173 -4.19 13.00 -0.36
N VAL A 174 -3.99 13.63 -1.53
CA VAL A 174 -5.08 14.40 -2.16
C VAL A 174 -5.97 13.57 -3.09
N SER A 175 -5.54 12.35 -3.42
CA SER A 175 -6.31 11.47 -4.29
C SER A 175 -7.70 11.20 -3.71
N GLY A 176 -8.75 11.45 -4.50
CA GLY A 176 -10.14 11.22 -4.09
C GLY A 176 -10.40 9.79 -3.64
N GLU A 177 -9.85 8.81 -4.36
CA GLU A 177 -9.94 7.39 -4.01
C GLU A 177 -9.32 7.10 -2.64
N TYR A 178 -8.19 7.73 -2.34
CA TYR A 178 -7.50 7.57 -1.07
C TYR A 178 -8.27 8.16 0.09
N LEU A 179 -8.79 9.37 -0.07
CA LEU A 179 -9.59 10.01 0.97
C LEU A 179 -10.90 9.26 1.20
N ARG A 180 -11.53 8.74 0.13
CA ARG A 180 -12.72 7.87 0.24
C ARG A 180 -12.44 6.59 1.03
N PHE A 181 -11.36 5.85 0.72
CA PHE A 181 -11.05 4.63 1.46
C PHE A 181 -10.54 4.89 2.88
N THR A 182 -10.02 6.10 3.17
CA THR A 182 -9.59 6.48 4.51
C THR A 182 -10.77 6.61 5.49
N ILE A 183 -11.92 7.09 5.00
CA ILE A 183 -13.11 7.31 5.84
C ILE A 183 -14.06 6.11 5.92
N ASN A 184 -13.97 5.19 4.97
CA ASN A 184 -14.81 3.99 4.92
C ASN A 184 -14.19 2.85 5.73
N ALA A 185 -15.03 2.02 6.37
CA ALA A 185 -14.57 0.76 6.97
C ALA A 185 -14.26 -0.27 5.87
N THR A 186 -13.00 -0.38 5.45
CA THR A 186 -12.59 -1.25 4.33
C THR A 186 -11.25 -1.94 4.58
N THR A 187 -11.04 -3.07 3.91
CA THR A 187 -9.77 -3.80 3.94
C THR A 187 -8.72 -3.21 3.02
N ASP A 188 -9.10 -2.35 2.06
CA ASP A 188 -8.19 -1.85 1.01
C ASP A 188 -6.97 -1.09 1.57
N VAL A 189 -7.20 -0.11 2.45
CA VAL A 189 -6.11 0.72 3.00
C VAL A 189 -5.23 -0.10 3.94
N PHE A 190 -5.83 -0.97 4.75
CA PHE A 190 -5.10 -1.88 5.64
C PHE A 190 -4.24 -2.87 4.85
N PHE A 191 -4.78 -3.45 3.78
CA PHE A 191 -4.04 -4.32 2.87
C PHE A 191 -2.88 -3.57 2.20
N LEU A 192 -3.09 -2.33 1.74
CA LEU A 192 -2.04 -1.50 1.17
C LEU A 192 -0.94 -1.19 2.20
N LEU A 193 -1.31 -0.90 3.45
CA LEU A 193 -0.35 -0.73 4.55
C LEU A 193 0.54 -1.97 4.70
N LEU A 194 -0.05 -3.17 4.74
CA LEU A 194 0.71 -4.42 4.88
C LEU A 194 1.62 -4.67 3.67
N CYS A 195 1.16 -4.34 2.46
CA CYS A 195 1.99 -4.38 1.25
C CYS A 195 3.22 -3.48 1.37
N LEU A 196 3.01 -2.20 1.71
CA LEU A 196 4.10 -1.22 1.83
C LEU A 196 5.04 -1.57 2.99
N THR A 197 4.50 -2.08 4.10
CA THR A 197 5.28 -2.55 5.25
C THR A 197 6.19 -3.71 4.85
N THR A 198 5.64 -4.69 4.12
CA THR A 198 6.42 -5.81 3.58
C THR A 198 7.58 -5.31 2.74
N LEU A 199 7.34 -4.40 1.79
CA LEU A 199 8.37 -3.81 0.95
C LEU A 199 9.39 -2.99 1.76
N ALA A 200 8.93 -2.22 2.75
CA ALA A 200 9.78 -1.39 3.58
C ALA A 200 10.74 -2.22 4.44
N VAL A 201 10.23 -3.28 5.09
CA VAL A 201 11.02 -4.24 5.86
C VAL A 201 11.99 -4.99 4.94
N PHE A 202 11.48 -5.54 3.84
CA PHE A 202 12.28 -6.32 2.90
C PHE A 202 13.43 -5.50 2.32
N THR A 203 13.22 -4.22 2.05
CA THR A 203 14.26 -3.31 1.52
C THR A 203 15.05 -2.58 2.60
N SER A 204 14.73 -2.72 3.89
CA SER A 204 15.37 -1.99 4.99
C SER A 204 16.89 -2.21 5.03
N ARG A 205 17.68 -1.17 5.27
CA ARG A 205 19.13 -1.29 5.50
C ARG A 205 19.51 -1.38 6.97
N TRP A 206 18.57 -1.06 7.85
CA TRP A 206 18.76 -1.04 9.30
C TRP A 206 18.78 -2.44 9.92
N LEU A 207 18.17 -3.40 9.24
CA LEU A 207 18.02 -4.76 9.71
C LEU A 207 19.02 -5.71 9.04
N PRO A 208 19.55 -6.70 9.76
CA PRO A 208 20.30 -7.80 9.18
C PRO A 208 19.48 -8.56 8.13
N VAL A 209 20.14 -9.13 7.12
CA VAL A 209 19.46 -9.85 6.03
C VAL A 209 18.50 -10.95 6.54
N PRO A 210 18.86 -11.84 7.49
CA PRO A 210 17.95 -12.87 7.97
C PRO A 210 16.67 -12.29 8.58
N TRP A 211 16.80 -11.24 9.39
CA TRP A 211 15.65 -10.56 10.01
C TRP A 211 14.77 -9.84 8.97
N ARG A 212 15.37 -9.24 7.94
CA ARG A 212 14.60 -8.65 6.83
C ARG A 212 13.75 -9.69 6.13
N VAL A 213 14.33 -10.86 5.85
CA VAL A 213 13.64 -11.97 5.17
C VAL A 213 12.52 -12.52 6.05
N ALA A 214 12.80 -12.81 7.32
CA ALA A 214 11.81 -13.34 8.26
C ALA A 214 10.65 -12.37 8.50
N LEU A 215 10.93 -11.11 8.85
CA LEU A 215 9.88 -10.12 9.13
C LEU A 215 9.09 -9.75 7.86
N ALA A 216 9.73 -9.72 6.69
CA ALA A 216 9.01 -9.53 5.43
C ALA A 216 8.12 -10.74 5.10
N ALA A 217 8.53 -11.96 5.41
CA ALA A 217 7.71 -13.15 5.23
C ALA A 217 6.46 -13.13 6.12
N VAL A 218 6.60 -12.74 7.40
CA VAL A 218 5.47 -12.53 8.31
C VAL A 218 4.53 -11.46 7.77
N ALA A 219 5.04 -10.30 7.36
CA ALA A 219 4.23 -9.23 6.81
C ALA A 219 3.53 -9.63 5.49
N ALA A 220 4.21 -10.37 4.62
CA ALA A 220 3.63 -10.89 3.38
C ALA A 220 2.52 -11.91 3.66
N SER A 221 2.72 -12.78 4.65
CA SER A 221 1.73 -13.76 5.11
C SER A 221 0.48 -13.06 5.69
N LEU A 222 0.65 -12.05 6.54
CA LEU A 222 -0.47 -11.21 7.00
C LEU A 222 -1.20 -10.52 5.85
N THR A 223 -0.45 -10.11 4.82
CA THR A 223 -1.04 -9.52 3.61
C THR A 223 -1.90 -10.54 2.87
N TYR A 224 -1.41 -11.77 2.69
CA TYR A 224 -2.14 -12.89 2.09
C TYR A 224 -3.39 -13.28 2.91
N LEU A 225 -3.26 -13.36 4.22
CA LEU A 225 -4.36 -13.61 5.16
C LEU A 225 -5.40 -12.49 5.13
N THR A 226 -5.03 -11.27 4.77
CA THR A 226 -5.98 -10.17 4.62
C THR A 226 -6.70 -10.28 3.28
N ARG A 227 -5.95 -10.52 2.18
CA ARG A 227 -6.52 -10.78 0.84
C ARG A 227 -5.61 -11.73 0.08
N TYR A 228 -6.19 -12.70 -0.63
CA TYR A 228 -5.44 -13.69 -1.41
C TYR A 228 -4.49 -13.07 -2.46
N ASN A 229 -4.79 -11.86 -2.95
CA ASN A 229 -3.90 -11.08 -3.82
C ASN A 229 -2.52 -10.81 -3.19
N GLY A 230 -2.40 -10.86 -1.86
CA GLY A 230 -1.13 -10.79 -1.15
C GLY A 230 -0.14 -11.90 -1.51
N LEU A 231 -0.60 -13.01 -2.12
CA LEU A 231 0.26 -14.07 -2.65
C LEU A 231 1.28 -13.54 -3.67
N PHE A 232 0.97 -12.46 -4.38
CA PHE A 232 1.93 -11.86 -5.31
C PHE A 232 3.15 -11.26 -4.58
N LEU A 233 3.05 -10.87 -3.30
CA LEU A 233 4.20 -10.38 -2.53
C LEU A 233 5.19 -11.50 -2.25
N LEU A 234 4.69 -12.71 -1.99
CA LEU A 234 5.52 -13.90 -1.87
C LEU A 234 6.33 -14.09 -3.15
N ALA A 235 5.67 -14.11 -4.30
CA ALA A 235 6.35 -14.25 -5.60
C ALA A 235 7.38 -13.13 -5.85
N ALA A 236 7.02 -11.88 -5.55
CA ALA A 236 7.90 -10.73 -5.75
C ALA A 236 9.13 -10.74 -4.83
N CYS A 237 8.98 -11.12 -3.56
CA CYS A 237 10.07 -11.24 -2.62
C CYS A 237 11.01 -12.40 -3.00
N LEU A 238 10.44 -13.55 -3.39
CA LEU A 238 11.22 -14.68 -3.89
C LEU A 238 12.00 -14.33 -5.15
N PHE A 239 11.37 -13.64 -6.10
CA PHE A 239 12.06 -13.12 -7.28
C PHE A 239 13.19 -12.14 -6.89
N GLY A 240 12.94 -11.27 -5.91
CA GLY A 240 13.93 -10.37 -5.34
C GLY A 240 15.15 -11.09 -4.73
N ILE A 241 14.91 -12.19 -4.01
CA ILE A 241 15.96 -13.02 -3.41
C ILE A 241 16.71 -13.81 -4.49
N VAL A 242 16.00 -14.59 -5.30
CA VAL A 242 16.56 -15.65 -6.15
C VAL A 242 16.99 -15.17 -7.53
N VAL A 243 16.39 -14.10 -8.06
CA VAL A 243 16.72 -13.58 -9.41
C VAL A 243 17.52 -12.29 -9.33
N LEU A 244 17.03 -11.28 -8.59
CA LEU A 244 17.62 -9.93 -8.58
C LEU A 244 18.84 -9.73 -7.67
N ASP A 245 19.22 -10.75 -6.91
CA ASP A 245 20.30 -10.74 -5.93
C ASP A 245 20.32 -9.48 -5.06
N LEU A 246 19.17 -9.17 -4.46
CA LEU A 246 19.02 -7.94 -3.67
C LEU A 246 19.94 -7.85 -2.45
N PHE A 247 20.61 -8.94 -2.09
CA PHE A 247 21.48 -9.05 -0.93
C PHE A 247 22.96 -9.23 -1.29
N GLY A 248 23.32 -9.36 -2.58
CA GLY A 248 24.70 -9.54 -3.04
C GLY A 248 25.32 -10.87 -2.55
N ARG A 249 24.56 -11.96 -2.62
CA ARG A 249 24.88 -13.25 -2.00
C ARG A 249 25.10 -14.34 -3.05
N ARG A 250 25.80 -15.41 -2.66
CA ARG A 250 25.97 -16.58 -3.56
C ARG A 250 24.63 -17.29 -3.76
N LEU A 251 24.47 -18.00 -4.88
CA LEU A 251 23.21 -18.68 -5.22
C LEU A 251 22.74 -19.65 -4.12
N THR A 252 23.66 -20.39 -3.49
CA THR A 252 23.34 -21.30 -2.39
C THR A 252 22.76 -20.59 -1.18
N GLU A 253 23.35 -19.46 -0.78
CA GLU A 253 22.84 -18.62 0.31
C GLU A 253 21.48 -17.99 -0.06
N ARG A 254 21.29 -17.61 -1.32
CA ARG A 254 20.01 -17.07 -1.82
C ARG A 254 18.90 -18.11 -1.76
N LEU A 255 19.17 -19.37 -2.14
CA LEU A 255 18.22 -20.46 -2.01
C LEU A 255 17.90 -20.76 -0.54
N GLY A 256 18.90 -20.70 0.35
CA GLY A 256 18.69 -20.81 1.79
C GLY A 256 17.76 -19.71 2.33
N LEU A 257 17.99 -18.45 1.94
CA LEU A 257 17.12 -17.33 2.33
C LEU A 257 15.71 -17.44 1.74
N ALA A 258 15.58 -17.92 0.51
CA ALA A 258 14.28 -18.17 -0.11
C ALA A 258 13.52 -19.28 0.64
N ALA A 259 14.19 -20.36 1.03
CA ALA A 259 13.60 -21.43 1.84
C ALA A 259 13.16 -20.91 3.22
N VAL A 260 13.96 -20.06 3.88
CA VAL A 260 13.57 -19.39 5.13
C VAL A 260 12.35 -18.51 4.91
N PHE A 261 12.31 -17.73 3.82
CA PHE A 261 11.17 -16.87 3.50
C PHE A 261 9.88 -17.69 3.35
N VAL A 262 9.91 -18.76 2.54
CA VAL A 262 8.76 -19.65 2.34
C VAL A 262 8.36 -20.34 3.63
N GLY A 263 9.33 -20.86 4.38
CA GLY A 263 9.07 -21.54 5.65
C GLY A 263 8.38 -20.63 6.66
N VAL A 264 8.88 -19.41 6.85
CA VAL A 264 8.25 -18.42 7.75
C VAL A 264 6.87 -18.01 7.23
N PHE A 265 6.74 -17.78 5.91
CA PHE A 265 5.45 -17.41 5.32
C PHE A 265 4.37 -18.47 5.57
N LEU A 266 4.69 -19.75 5.35
CA LEU A 266 3.76 -20.87 5.55
C LEU A 266 3.45 -21.12 7.03
N LEU A 267 4.39 -20.83 7.93
CA LEU A 267 4.16 -20.98 9.37
C LEU A 267 3.23 -19.90 9.94
N THR A 268 3.15 -18.74 9.30
CA THR A 268 2.33 -17.62 9.77
C THR A 268 1.06 -17.38 8.95
N ALA A 269 0.91 -18.07 7.81
CA ALA A 269 -0.27 -18.00 6.94
C ALA A 269 -1.31 -19.05 7.35
#